data_AF-A0A804RN40-F1
#
_entry.id   AF-A0A804RN40-F1
#
_cell.length_a   1.000
_cell.length_b   1.000
_cell.length_c   1.000
_cell.angle_alpha   90.00
_cell.angle_beta   90.00
_cell.angle_gamma   90.00
#
_symmetry.space_group_name_H-M   'P 1'
#
loop_
_entity.id
_entity.type
_entity.pdbx_description
1 polymer ?
#
loop_
_entity_poly.entity_id
_entity_poly.type
_entity_poly.pdbx_seq_one_letter_code
_entity_poly.pdbx_strand_id
1 'polypeptide(L)'
;MKFKAFFTDDGISLLDKRFLPAMDKVGRVCHVFFTPTHAMLLHNLLGATAAGPDGGGPQCVAQFAKDLLFREYNLSSRNGNQIAFSVEVALLHRALRSVLAVHAQPPAAGDAAGAPAIQVRLVNKLPAGSRTATPFLTFETKGAHAAVVQDVPISRPLSRSDVERLHAALDAAKDLPKTLVQVPDLPQLQSLVDRLKNVGDLLTVAVTQYGDLHLQVSTSLVTVGSEFRKLRVIGDRANAPVGDQILT
;
A
#
# COMPACT_ATOMS: atom_id res chain seq x y z
N MET A 1 -17.68 -15.64 7.68
CA MET A 1 -17.37 -14.37 6.97
C MET A 1 -17.36 -14.72 5.49
N LYS A 2 -17.91 -13.85 4.64
CA LYS A 2 -17.92 -14.05 3.19
C LYS A 2 -17.39 -12.78 2.55
N PHE A 3 -16.40 -12.94 1.68
CA PHE A 3 -15.88 -11.86 0.86
C PHE A 3 -15.79 -12.38 -0.57
N LYS A 4 -16.37 -11.63 -1.49
CA LYS A 4 -16.36 -11.90 -2.93
C LYS A 4 -16.34 -10.56 -3.65
N ALA A 5 -15.30 -10.31 -4.42
CA ALA A 5 -15.20 -9.11 -5.23
C ALA A 5 -14.67 -9.43 -6.64
N PHE A 6 -14.94 -8.52 -7.57
CA PHE A 6 -14.40 -8.56 -8.93
C PHE A 6 -13.59 -7.29 -9.15
N PHE A 7 -12.33 -7.44 -9.56
CA PHE A 7 -11.44 -6.30 -9.79
C PHE A 7 -11.80 -5.56 -11.08
N THR A 8 -11.50 -4.26 -11.09
CA THR A 8 -11.37 -3.46 -12.31
C THR A 8 -9.99 -3.68 -12.93
N ASP A 9 -9.86 -3.50 -14.25
CA ASP A 9 -8.57 -3.61 -14.95
C ASP A 9 -7.56 -2.56 -14.43
N ASP A 10 -8.03 -1.35 -14.16
CA ASP A 10 -7.21 -0.27 -13.59
C ASP A 10 -6.78 -0.58 -12.16
N GLY A 11 -7.71 -1.05 -11.32
CA GLY A 11 -7.45 -1.37 -9.92
C GLY A 11 -6.42 -2.47 -9.76
N ILE A 12 -6.53 -3.54 -10.56
CA ILE A 12 -5.57 -4.64 -10.52
C ILE A 12 -4.21 -4.22 -11.06
N SER A 13 -4.15 -3.41 -12.13
CA SER A 13 -2.89 -2.92 -12.68
C SER A 13 -2.17 -1.97 -11.73
N LEU A 14 -2.95 -1.15 -11.01
CA LEU A 14 -2.44 -0.24 -9.99
C LEU A 14 -1.83 -1.01 -8.81
N LEU A 15 -2.52 -2.06 -8.33
CA LEU A 15 -1.99 -2.91 -7.25
C LEU A 15 -0.72 -3.65 -7.67
N ASP A 16 -0.71 -4.26 -8.86
CA ASP A 16 0.41 -5.05 -9.37
C ASP A 16 1.65 -4.21 -9.70
N LYS A 17 1.48 -3.11 -10.47
CA LYS A 17 2.63 -2.36 -10.99
C LYS A 17 3.19 -1.33 -10.01
N ARG A 18 2.37 -0.80 -9.10
CA ARG A 18 2.75 0.34 -8.26
C ARG A 18 2.81 -0.01 -6.78
N PHE A 19 1.71 -0.52 -6.21
CA PHE A 19 1.58 -0.60 -4.76
C PHE A 19 2.25 -1.84 -4.17
N LEU A 20 1.98 -3.04 -4.67
CA LEU A 20 2.56 -4.26 -4.10
C LEU A 20 4.10 -4.30 -4.20
N PRO A 21 4.74 -3.89 -5.31
CA PRO A 21 6.20 -3.80 -5.37
C PRO A 21 6.77 -2.78 -4.38
N ALA A 22 6.08 -1.66 -4.14
CA ALA A 22 6.50 -0.67 -3.15
C ALA A 22 6.33 -1.20 -1.72
N MET A 23 5.24 -1.93 -1.45
CA MET A 23 4.97 -2.53 -0.15
C MET A 23 5.95 -3.65 0.20
N ASP A 24 6.33 -4.48 -0.78
CA ASP A 24 7.30 -5.57 -0.58
C ASP A 24 8.67 -5.04 -0.13
N LYS A 25 9.04 -3.81 -0.55
CA LYS A 25 10.24 -3.10 -0.07
C LYS A 25 10.12 -2.59 1.37
N VAL A 26 8.91 -2.27 1.83
CA VAL A 26 8.65 -1.76 3.19
C VAL A 26 8.64 -2.90 4.20
N GLY A 27 8.08 -4.05 3.83
CA GLY A 27 8.30 -5.27 4.57
C GLY A 27 7.50 -6.46 4.05
N ARG A 28 7.77 -7.59 4.68
CA ARG A 28 7.33 -8.90 4.17
C ARG A 28 5.84 -9.21 4.40
N VAL A 29 5.27 -8.75 5.51
CA VAL A 29 3.89 -9.06 5.92
C VAL A 29 3.09 -7.79 6.07
N CYS A 30 1.95 -7.69 5.38
CA CYS A 30 1.02 -6.58 5.50
C CYS A 30 -0.32 -7.03 6.08
N HIS A 31 -1.05 -6.11 6.69
CA HIS A 31 -2.44 -6.29 7.07
C HIS A 31 -3.35 -5.75 5.98
N VAL A 32 -4.25 -6.59 5.49
CA VAL A 32 -5.31 -6.21 4.57
C VAL A 32 -6.55 -5.93 5.39
N PHE A 33 -7.13 -4.74 5.19
CA PHE A 33 -8.35 -4.33 5.86
C PHE A 33 -9.43 -3.98 4.85
N PHE A 34 -10.51 -4.76 4.88
CA PHE A 34 -11.66 -4.59 4.02
C PHE A 34 -12.82 -4.00 4.81
N THR A 35 -13.33 -2.87 4.32
CA THR A 35 -14.49 -2.16 4.86
C THR A 35 -15.54 -1.95 3.76
N PRO A 36 -16.78 -1.59 4.09
CA PRO A 36 -17.83 -1.38 3.09
C PRO A 36 -17.54 -0.23 2.11
N THR A 37 -16.62 0.67 2.44
CA THR A 37 -16.29 1.89 1.68
C THR A 37 -14.90 1.83 1.04
N HIS A 38 -13.93 1.24 1.73
CA HIS A 38 -12.53 1.24 1.31
C HIS A 38 -11.84 -0.10 1.57
N ALA A 39 -10.81 -0.39 0.78
CA ALA A 39 -9.82 -1.42 1.08
C ALA A 39 -8.51 -0.73 1.45
N MET A 40 -7.85 -1.23 2.49
CA MET A 40 -6.59 -0.69 2.98
C MET A 40 -5.54 -1.79 3.07
N LEU A 41 -4.31 -1.43 2.77
CA LEU A 41 -3.12 -2.23 2.98
C LEU A 41 -2.24 -1.49 3.98
N LEU A 42 -1.92 -2.15 5.10
CA LEU A 42 -1.32 -1.53 6.26
C LEU A 42 -0.05 -2.27 6.66
N HIS A 43 1.03 -1.54 6.90
CA HIS A 43 2.33 -2.06 7.28
C HIS A 43 2.81 -1.41 8.58
N ASN A 44 3.28 -2.23 9.51
CA ASN A 44 3.87 -1.83 10.80
C ASN A 44 3.03 -0.88 11.69
N LEU A 45 1.70 -0.81 11.51
CA LEU A 45 0.83 0.04 12.34
C LEU A 45 0.63 -0.48 13.77
N LEU A 46 0.64 -1.80 13.96
CA LEU A 46 0.52 -2.42 15.28
C LEU A 46 1.87 -2.53 16.02
N GLY A 47 2.95 -2.01 15.41
CA GLY A 47 4.35 -2.27 15.75
C GLY A 47 4.95 -1.41 16.85
N ALA A 48 4.20 -0.52 17.50
CA ALA A 48 4.75 0.23 18.64
C ALA A 48 5.15 -0.67 19.85
N THR A 49 4.78 -1.95 19.85
CA THR A 49 5.07 -2.88 20.96
C THR A 49 5.78 -4.17 20.57
N ALA A 50 6.28 -4.31 19.34
CA ALA A 50 7.02 -5.52 18.95
C ALA A 50 8.52 -5.28 19.11
N ALA A 51 9.04 -5.52 20.33
CA ALA A 51 10.46 -5.76 20.58
C ALA A 51 10.90 -7.11 19.95
N GLY A 52 10.67 -7.27 18.65
CA GLY A 52 11.20 -8.32 17.81
C GLY A 52 12.19 -7.71 16.82
N PRO A 53 13.08 -8.52 16.22
CA PRO A 53 14.12 -8.05 15.30
C PRO A 53 13.59 -7.30 14.05
N ASP A 54 12.29 -7.41 13.76
CA ASP A 54 11.60 -6.78 12.62
C ASP A 54 10.74 -5.55 13.00
N GLY A 55 10.74 -5.12 14.27
CA GLY A 55 9.77 -4.18 14.84
C GLY A 55 10.04 -2.68 14.69
N GLY A 56 10.86 -2.26 13.73
CA GLY A 56 11.31 -0.85 13.61
C GLY A 56 11.16 -0.23 12.22
N GLY A 57 10.41 -0.86 11.31
CA GLY A 57 10.28 -0.40 9.93
C GLY A 57 9.36 0.83 9.76
N PRO A 58 9.45 1.54 8.63
CA PRO A 58 8.54 2.64 8.34
C PRO A 58 7.08 2.15 8.28
N GLN A 59 6.17 2.93 8.86
CA GLN A 59 4.74 2.68 8.76
C GLN A 59 4.26 3.03 7.35
N CYS A 60 3.45 2.15 6.76
CA CYS A 60 2.89 2.38 5.43
C CYS A 60 1.39 2.13 5.44
N VAL A 61 0.63 3.09 4.91
CA VAL A 61 -0.83 3.04 4.81
C VAL A 61 -1.22 3.34 3.38
N ALA A 62 -1.79 2.36 2.70
CA ALA A 62 -2.37 2.55 1.38
C ALA A 62 -3.88 2.33 1.47
N GLN A 63 -4.66 3.38 1.23
CA GLN A 63 -6.12 3.33 1.22
C GLN A 63 -6.65 3.50 -0.20
N PHE A 64 -7.58 2.64 -0.58
CA PHE A 64 -8.23 2.66 -1.89
C PHE A 64 -9.74 2.73 -1.73
N ALA A 65 -10.39 3.56 -2.56
CA ALA A 65 -11.84 3.52 -2.72
C ALA A 65 -12.27 2.16 -3.28
N LYS A 66 -13.37 1.60 -2.74
CA LYS A 66 -13.88 0.31 -3.22
C LYS A 66 -14.15 0.35 -4.73
N ASP A 67 -14.68 1.46 -5.23
CA ASP A 67 -15.13 1.62 -6.62
C ASP A 67 -13.94 1.74 -7.59
N LEU A 68 -12.78 2.16 -7.08
CA LEU A 68 -11.54 2.18 -7.86
C LEU A 68 -10.99 0.77 -8.07
N LEU A 69 -11.01 -0.06 -7.02
CA LEU A 69 -10.43 -1.40 -7.07
C LEU A 69 -11.39 -2.46 -7.61
N PHE A 70 -12.68 -2.35 -7.32
CA PHE A 70 -13.65 -3.41 -7.53
C PHE A 70 -14.87 -2.89 -8.29
N ARG A 71 -15.28 -3.65 -9.32
CA ARG A 71 -16.54 -3.43 -10.03
C ARG A 71 -17.73 -3.94 -9.20
N GLU A 72 -17.54 -5.09 -8.57
CA GLU A 72 -18.52 -5.69 -7.68
C GLU A 72 -17.84 -6.01 -6.35
N TYR A 73 -18.48 -5.65 -5.24
CA TYR A 73 -17.92 -5.78 -3.91
C TYR A 73 -18.97 -6.33 -2.94
N ASN A 74 -18.85 -7.60 -2.59
CA ASN A 74 -19.71 -8.25 -1.61
C ASN A 74 -18.90 -8.62 -0.38
N LEU A 75 -19.18 -7.94 0.73
CA LEU A 75 -18.56 -8.19 2.02
C LEU A 75 -19.64 -8.44 3.07
N SER A 76 -19.49 -9.56 3.79
CA SER A 76 -20.33 -9.92 4.92
C SER A 76 -19.47 -10.46 6.08
N SER A 77 -19.48 -9.74 7.19
CA SER A 77 -18.72 -10.09 8.39
C SER A 77 -19.55 -9.90 9.65
N ARG A 78 -19.31 -10.75 10.65
CA ARG A 78 -19.93 -10.62 11.99
C ARG A 78 -19.43 -9.39 12.75
N ASN A 79 -18.28 -8.84 12.34
CA ASN A 79 -17.67 -7.68 12.97
C ASN A 79 -18.01 -6.40 12.19
N GLY A 80 -19.29 -6.05 12.12
CA GLY A 80 -19.74 -4.80 11.48
C GLY A 80 -19.37 -4.67 10.00
N ASN A 81 -19.36 -5.79 9.24
CA ASN A 81 -18.89 -5.80 7.85
C ASN A 81 -17.46 -5.26 7.68
N GLN A 82 -16.58 -5.61 8.62
CA GLN A 82 -15.15 -5.38 8.50
C GLN A 82 -14.40 -6.73 8.58
N ILE A 83 -13.40 -6.88 7.74
CA ILE A 83 -12.54 -8.06 7.69
C ILE A 83 -11.09 -7.58 7.66
N ALA A 84 -10.30 -8.02 8.63
CA ALA A 84 -8.87 -7.74 8.68
C ALA A 84 -8.09 -9.06 8.81
N PHE A 85 -6.98 -9.19 8.10
CA PHE A 85 -6.08 -10.33 8.20
C PHE A 85 -4.68 -9.93 7.73
N SER A 86 -3.68 -10.73 8.10
CA SER A 86 -2.30 -10.57 7.63
C SER A 86 -2.02 -11.49 6.44
N VAL A 87 -1.21 -11.02 5.50
CA VAL A 87 -0.76 -11.78 4.33
C VAL A 87 0.69 -11.43 4.01
N GLU A 88 1.42 -12.40 3.48
CA GLU A 88 2.76 -12.16 2.94
C GLU A 88 2.66 -11.46 1.57
N VAL A 89 3.31 -10.30 1.45
CA VAL A 89 3.19 -9.43 0.27
C VAL A 89 3.69 -10.15 -0.99
N ALA A 90 4.80 -10.88 -0.90
CA ALA A 90 5.35 -11.65 -2.00
C ALA A 90 4.39 -12.72 -2.54
N LEU A 91 3.66 -13.43 -1.65
CA LEU A 91 2.66 -14.43 -2.06
C LEU A 91 1.46 -13.79 -2.74
N LEU A 92 0.98 -12.67 -2.19
CA LEU A 92 -0.11 -11.90 -2.77
C LEU A 92 0.26 -11.38 -4.17
N HIS A 93 1.43 -10.75 -4.30
CA HIS A 93 1.92 -10.20 -5.57
C HIS A 93 2.13 -11.31 -6.61
N ARG A 94 2.71 -12.45 -6.23
CA ARG A 94 2.86 -13.60 -7.13
C ARG A 94 1.51 -14.12 -7.63
N ALA A 95 0.52 -14.24 -6.75
CA ALA A 95 -0.81 -14.71 -7.13
C ALA A 95 -1.48 -13.75 -8.13
N LEU A 96 -1.40 -12.44 -7.88
CA LEU A 96 -1.92 -11.44 -8.80
C LEU A 96 -1.23 -11.48 -10.17
N ARG A 97 0.11 -11.58 -10.21
CA ARG A 97 0.85 -11.70 -11.48
C ARG A 97 0.44 -12.94 -12.28
N SER A 98 0.23 -14.07 -11.61
CA SER A 98 -0.20 -15.30 -12.28
C SER A 98 -1.59 -15.16 -12.91
N VAL A 99 -2.49 -14.45 -12.25
CA VAL A 99 -3.87 -14.25 -12.70
C VAL A 99 -3.91 -13.20 -13.81
N LEU A 100 -3.12 -12.13 -13.69
CA LEU A 100 -2.95 -11.11 -14.73
C LEU A 100 -2.35 -11.67 -16.02
N ALA A 101 -1.39 -12.60 -15.92
CA ALA A 101 -0.78 -13.22 -17.10
C ALA A 101 -1.79 -13.96 -17.99
N VAL A 102 -2.81 -14.57 -17.38
CA VAL A 102 -3.89 -15.26 -18.11
C VAL A 102 -4.99 -14.30 -18.55
N HIS A 103 -5.28 -13.28 -17.75
CA HIS A 103 -6.21 -12.21 -18.11
C HIS A 103 -5.76 -11.41 -19.33
N ALA A 104 -4.45 -11.19 -19.49
CA ALA A 104 -3.87 -10.46 -20.61
C ALA A 104 -3.89 -11.22 -21.95
N GLN A 105 -4.33 -12.48 -21.98
CA GLN A 105 -4.43 -13.24 -23.23
C GLN A 105 -5.58 -12.72 -24.09
N PRO A 106 -5.39 -12.55 -25.41
CA PRO A 106 -6.43 -12.06 -26.31
C PRO A 106 -7.65 -13.00 -26.28
N PRO A 107 -8.88 -12.45 -26.35
CA PRO A 107 -10.08 -13.28 -26.41
C PRO A 107 -10.03 -14.18 -27.66
N ALA A 108 -10.41 -15.45 -27.50
CA ALA A 108 -10.53 -16.36 -28.62
C ALA A 108 -11.67 -15.90 -29.53
N ALA A 109 -11.49 -16.05 -30.85
CA ALA A 109 -12.52 -15.74 -31.83
C ALA A 109 -13.77 -16.61 -31.56
N GLY A 110 -14.83 -16.01 -31.02
CA GLY A 110 -16.12 -16.68 -30.77
C GLY A 110 -16.63 -16.61 -29.34
N ASP A 111 -15.86 -16.10 -28.38
CA ASP A 111 -16.35 -15.92 -27.00
C ASP A 111 -17.33 -14.74 -26.90
N ALA A 112 -18.45 -14.97 -26.21
CA ALA A 112 -19.45 -13.96 -25.92
C ALA A 112 -18.83 -12.78 -25.16
N ALA A 113 -19.40 -11.58 -25.37
CA ALA A 113 -18.92 -10.27 -24.89
C ALA A 113 -18.97 -10.07 -23.36
N GLY A 114 -18.51 -11.04 -22.57
CA GLY A 114 -18.21 -10.90 -21.15
C GLY A 114 -16.71 -10.78 -20.98
N ALA A 115 -16.21 -9.59 -20.63
CA ALA A 115 -14.79 -9.40 -20.33
C ALA A 115 -14.33 -10.40 -19.26
N PRO A 116 -13.17 -11.07 -19.44
CA PRO A 116 -12.62 -11.93 -18.41
C PRO A 116 -12.50 -11.13 -17.11
N ALA A 117 -13.13 -11.58 -16.03
CA ALA A 117 -13.16 -10.82 -14.79
C ALA A 117 -12.28 -11.50 -13.75
N ILE A 118 -11.34 -10.76 -13.19
CA ILE A 118 -10.53 -11.27 -12.09
C ILE A 118 -11.35 -11.20 -10.81
N GLN A 119 -11.55 -12.37 -10.23
CA GLN A 119 -12.35 -12.58 -9.05
C GLN A 119 -11.45 -12.84 -7.84
N VAL A 120 -11.76 -12.20 -6.71
CA VAL A 120 -11.18 -12.55 -5.42
C VAL A 120 -12.25 -13.04 -4.44
N ARG A 121 -11.95 -14.11 -3.72
CA ARG A 121 -12.84 -14.72 -2.74
C ARG A 121 -12.09 -15.16 -1.50
N LEU A 122 -12.74 -15.01 -0.36
CA LEU A 122 -12.25 -15.56 0.91
C LEU A 122 -12.86 -16.95 1.11
N VAL A 123 -12.00 -17.98 1.15
CA VAL A 123 -12.43 -19.38 1.25
C VAL A 123 -11.70 -20.06 2.40
N ASN A 124 -12.43 -20.80 3.23
CA ASN A 124 -11.81 -21.70 4.20
C ASN A 124 -11.65 -23.06 3.56
N LYS A 125 -10.41 -23.50 3.36
CA LYS A 125 -10.09 -24.82 2.82
C LYS A 125 -9.58 -25.71 3.94
N LEU A 126 -9.84 -27.01 3.84
CA LEU A 126 -9.26 -28.02 4.72
C LEU A 126 -8.11 -28.67 3.95
N PRO A 127 -6.84 -28.33 4.25
CA PRO A 127 -5.71 -28.97 3.59
C PRO A 127 -5.70 -30.48 3.87
N ALA A 128 -5.27 -31.27 2.88
CA ALA A 128 -5.11 -32.71 3.06
C ALA A 128 -4.17 -33.00 4.25
N GLY A 129 -4.69 -33.69 5.28
CA GLY A 129 -3.94 -34.02 6.50
C GLY A 129 -4.12 -33.06 7.69
N SER A 130 -4.80 -31.92 7.53
CA SER A 130 -5.12 -31.02 8.65
C SER A 130 -6.53 -31.24 9.18
N ARG A 131 -6.69 -31.23 10.51
CA ARG A 131 -8.00 -31.22 11.19
C ARG A 131 -8.61 -29.83 11.31
N THR A 132 -7.88 -28.78 10.94
CA THR A 132 -8.31 -27.39 11.08
C THR A 132 -8.38 -26.71 9.72
N ALA A 133 -9.52 -26.07 9.44
CA ALA A 133 -9.71 -25.30 8.22
C ALA A 133 -8.84 -24.03 8.28
N THR A 134 -8.05 -23.81 7.23
CA THR A 134 -7.22 -22.62 7.09
C THR A 134 -7.85 -21.66 6.09
N PRO A 135 -7.85 -20.35 6.40
CA PRO A 135 -8.40 -19.35 5.50
C PRO A 135 -7.41 -19.07 4.36
N PHE A 136 -7.93 -19.00 3.13
CA PHE A 136 -7.21 -18.63 1.92
C PHE A 136 -7.93 -17.48 1.22
N LEU A 137 -7.14 -16.59 0.62
CA LEU A 137 -7.59 -15.61 -0.34
C LEU A 137 -7.38 -16.19 -1.74
N THR A 138 -8.46 -16.64 -2.36
CA THR A 138 -8.45 -17.28 -3.67
C THR A 138 -8.69 -16.24 -4.76
N PHE A 139 -7.78 -16.20 -5.73
CA PHE A 139 -7.92 -15.42 -6.96
C PHE A 139 -8.27 -16.35 -8.10
N GLU A 140 -9.34 -16.03 -8.82
CA GLU A 140 -9.85 -16.82 -9.94
C GLU A 140 -9.92 -15.93 -11.18
N THR A 141 -9.42 -16.43 -12.30
CA THR A 141 -9.66 -15.82 -13.61
C THR A 141 -9.94 -16.91 -14.64
N LYS A 142 -10.73 -16.55 -15.64
CA LYS A 142 -10.98 -17.38 -16.83
C LYS A 142 -10.47 -16.59 -18.03
N GLY A 143 -9.34 -17.00 -18.58
CA GLY A 143 -8.90 -16.56 -19.89
C GLY A 143 -9.57 -17.38 -20.99
N ALA A 144 -9.32 -16.99 -22.24
CA ALA A 144 -9.94 -17.60 -23.42
C ALA A 144 -9.66 -19.11 -23.57
N HIS A 145 -8.50 -19.58 -23.09
CA HIS A 145 -8.07 -20.98 -23.22
C HIS A 145 -7.69 -21.66 -21.90
N ALA A 146 -7.66 -20.91 -20.79
CA ALA A 146 -7.21 -21.41 -19.51
C ALA A 146 -7.94 -20.72 -18.35
N ALA A 147 -8.23 -21.48 -17.30
CA ALA A 147 -8.68 -20.93 -16.03
C ALA A 147 -7.56 -21.08 -15.01
N VAL A 148 -7.30 -20.02 -14.24
CA VAL A 148 -6.30 -20.02 -13.18
C VAL A 148 -6.98 -19.73 -11.87
N VAL A 149 -6.69 -20.59 -10.89
CA VAL A 149 -7.10 -20.44 -9.50
C VAL A 149 -5.84 -20.40 -8.65
N GLN A 150 -5.58 -19.29 -7.98
CA GLN A 150 -4.42 -19.09 -7.11
C GLN A 150 -4.90 -18.88 -5.67
N ASP A 151 -4.45 -19.74 -4.77
CA ASP A 151 -4.76 -19.64 -3.35
C ASP A 151 -3.61 -19.02 -2.58
N VAL A 152 -3.87 -17.87 -1.95
CA VAL A 152 -2.91 -17.21 -1.06
C VAL A 152 -3.27 -17.53 0.39
N PRO A 153 -2.39 -18.19 1.15
CA PRO A 153 -2.64 -18.44 2.57
C PRO A 153 -2.67 -17.10 3.31
N ILE A 154 -3.67 -16.92 4.17
CA ILE A 154 -3.78 -15.74 5.01
C ILE A 154 -3.78 -16.13 6.48
N SER A 155 -3.47 -15.17 7.36
CA SER A 155 -3.65 -15.38 8.79
C SER A 155 -5.11 -15.64 9.12
N ARG A 156 -5.36 -16.17 10.33
CA ARG A 156 -6.71 -16.13 10.87
C ARG A 156 -7.21 -14.67 10.87
N PRO A 157 -8.48 -14.43 10.49
CA PRO A 157 -9.07 -13.11 10.61
C PRO A 157 -8.87 -12.55 12.00
N LEU A 158 -8.47 -11.28 12.08
CA LEU A 158 -8.21 -10.60 13.35
C LEU A 158 -9.48 -10.56 14.20
N SER A 159 -9.29 -10.62 15.52
CA SER A 159 -10.40 -10.53 16.47
C SER A 159 -10.98 -9.11 16.50
N ARG A 160 -12.18 -8.93 17.06
CA ARG A 160 -12.80 -7.61 17.16
C ARG A 160 -11.91 -6.59 17.88
N SER A 161 -11.31 -7.00 18.99
CA SER A 161 -10.37 -6.15 19.75
C SER A 161 -9.13 -5.77 18.94
N ASP A 162 -8.64 -6.67 18.08
CA ASP A 162 -7.46 -6.38 17.24
C ASP A 162 -7.80 -5.41 16.11
N VAL A 163 -9.00 -5.54 15.54
CA VAL A 163 -9.52 -4.59 14.54
C VAL A 163 -9.71 -3.20 15.16
N GLU A 164 -10.26 -3.12 16.36
CA GLU A 164 -10.41 -1.85 17.09
C GLU A 164 -9.04 -1.21 17.41
N ARG A 165 -8.04 -2.02 17.81
CA ARG A 165 -6.66 -1.54 17.99
C ARG A 165 -6.03 -1.04 16.70
N LEU A 166 -6.23 -1.74 15.58
CA LEU A 166 -5.75 -1.33 14.27
C LEU A 166 -6.40 -0.02 13.82
N HIS A 167 -7.68 0.16 14.10
CA HIS A 167 -8.41 1.40 13.80
C HIS A 167 -7.87 2.58 14.63
N ALA A 168 -7.67 2.39 15.93
CA ALA A 168 -7.09 3.41 16.80
C ALA A 168 -5.67 3.80 16.37
N ALA A 169 -4.85 2.82 15.96
CA ALA A 169 -3.51 3.09 15.42
C ALA A 169 -3.57 3.88 14.10
N LEU A 170 -4.52 3.57 13.23
CA LEU A 170 -4.74 4.30 11.99
C LEU A 170 -5.18 5.75 12.26
N ASP A 171 -6.02 5.98 13.26
CA ASP A 171 -6.47 7.33 13.62
C ASP A 171 -5.36 8.16 14.27
N ALA A 172 -4.50 7.54 15.10
CA ALA A 172 -3.32 8.21 15.62
C ALA A 172 -2.30 8.59 14.51
N ALA A 173 -2.17 7.76 13.48
CA ALA A 173 -1.26 8.00 12.36
C ALA A 173 -1.74 9.09 11.38
N LYS A 174 -3.00 9.54 11.49
CA LYS A 174 -3.58 10.58 10.62
C LYS A 174 -3.23 12.01 11.03
N ASP A 175 -2.53 12.21 12.15
CA ASP A 175 -2.18 13.56 12.58
C ASP A 175 -1.22 14.20 11.57
N LEU A 176 -1.70 15.26 10.91
CA LEU A 176 -0.97 15.95 9.85
C LEU A 176 -0.14 17.08 10.48
N PRO A 177 1.16 17.18 10.15
CA PRO A 177 1.97 18.30 10.62
C PRO A 177 1.43 19.63 10.07
N LYS A 178 1.60 20.71 10.85
CA LYS A 178 1.09 22.05 10.52
C LYS A 178 1.62 22.62 9.20
N THR A 179 2.81 22.20 8.78
CA THR A 179 3.47 22.66 7.56
C THR A 179 3.65 21.48 6.61
N LEU A 180 3.01 21.58 5.44
CA LEU A 180 3.06 20.58 4.39
C LEU A 180 3.61 21.23 3.13
N VAL A 181 4.56 20.56 2.48
CA VAL A 181 5.18 21.04 1.24
C VAL A 181 5.03 19.98 0.17
N GLN A 182 4.55 20.39 -1.02
CA GLN A 182 4.38 19.52 -2.16
C GLN A 182 5.71 19.40 -2.92
N VAL A 183 6.25 18.18 -2.98
CA VAL A 183 7.42 17.86 -3.80
C VAL A 183 6.94 17.44 -5.20
N PRO A 184 7.29 18.18 -6.27
CA PRO A 184 6.76 17.94 -7.61
C PRO A 184 7.43 16.76 -8.35
N ASP A 185 8.68 16.43 -8.03
CA ASP A 185 9.44 15.39 -8.75
C ASP A 185 10.05 14.36 -7.79
N LEU A 186 9.29 13.28 -7.54
CA LEU A 186 9.73 12.15 -6.72
C LEU A 186 10.91 11.37 -7.34
N PRO A 187 10.97 11.11 -8.66
CA PRO A 187 12.16 10.53 -9.30
C PRO A 187 13.45 11.34 -9.08
N GLN A 188 13.39 12.67 -9.20
CA GLN A 188 14.54 13.53 -8.95
C GLN A 188 14.97 13.46 -7.47
N LEU A 189 14.02 13.51 -6.55
CA LEU A 189 14.27 13.33 -5.11
C LEU A 189 14.91 11.98 -4.83
N GLN A 190 14.40 10.90 -5.41
CA GLN A 190 14.96 9.56 -5.25
C GLN A 190 16.42 9.52 -5.72
N SER A 191 16.71 10.05 -6.91
CA SER A 191 18.07 10.11 -7.45
C SER A 191 19.04 10.89 -6.54
N LEU A 192 18.57 11.98 -5.91
CA LEU A 192 19.34 12.74 -4.93
C LEU A 192 19.60 11.94 -3.66
N VAL A 193 18.57 11.30 -3.11
CA VAL A 193 18.70 10.45 -1.92
C VAL A 193 19.66 9.28 -2.18
N ASP A 194 19.59 8.65 -3.36
CA ASP A 194 20.49 7.56 -3.76
C ASP A 194 21.95 8.03 -3.85
N ARG A 195 22.21 9.28 -4.27
CA ARG A 195 23.56 9.87 -4.25
C ARG A 195 24.02 10.19 -2.83
N LEU A 196 23.16 10.81 -2.03
CA LEU A 196 23.45 11.21 -0.64
C LEU A 196 23.69 10.00 0.28
N LYS A 197 23.00 8.88 0.02
CA LYS A 197 23.22 7.60 0.71
C LYS A 197 24.67 7.11 0.61
N ASN A 198 25.37 7.41 -0.48
CA ASN A 198 26.78 7.02 -0.62
C ASN A 198 27.74 7.90 0.21
N VAL A 199 27.28 9.05 0.69
CA VAL A 199 28.07 10.03 1.44
C VAL A 199 28.00 9.77 2.94
N GLY A 200 26.85 9.31 3.45
CA GLY A 200 26.67 9.00 4.86
C GLY A 200 25.32 8.36 5.18
N ASP A 201 25.21 7.79 6.38
CA ASP A 201 24.07 6.97 6.80
C ASP A 201 22.87 7.79 7.30
N LEU A 202 23.11 9.03 7.75
CA LEU A 202 22.09 9.90 8.33
C LEU A 202 21.72 11.05 7.38
N LEU A 203 20.49 11.05 6.90
CA LEU A 203 19.90 12.12 6.11
C LEU A 203 19.03 13.02 7.00
N THR A 204 19.41 14.28 7.11
CA THR A 204 18.62 15.33 7.75
C THR A 204 17.66 15.92 6.71
N VAL A 205 16.37 15.95 7.04
CA VAL A 205 15.32 16.54 6.21
C VAL A 205 14.70 17.71 6.96
N ALA A 206 14.76 18.90 6.39
CA ALA A 206 14.16 20.10 6.98
C ALA A 206 13.21 20.76 5.96
N VAL A 207 12.05 21.19 6.45
CA VAL A 207 11.04 21.86 5.63
C VAL A 207 10.75 23.23 6.25
N THR A 208 10.81 24.28 5.44
CA THR A 208 10.52 25.65 5.88
C THR A 208 9.06 26.02 5.58
N GLN A 209 8.51 26.95 6.35
CA GLN A 209 7.17 27.51 6.12
C GLN A 209 7.08 28.38 4.85
N TYR A 210 8.23 28.64 4.21
CA TYR A 210 8.34 29.39 2.96
C TYR A 210 8.29 28.49 1.71
N GLY A 211 8.30 27.17 1.90
CA GLY A 211 8.28 26.21 0.80
C GLY A 211 9.66 25.76 0.36
N ASP A 212 10.64 25.74 1.26
CA ASP A 212 11.95 25.17 0.97
C ASP A 212 12.10 23.80 1.65
N LEU A 213 12.62 22.83 0.89
CA LEU A 213 12.97 21.50 1.38
C LEU A 213 14.48 21.35 1.32
N HIS A 214 15.11 21.16 2.48
CA HIS A 214 16.54 20.92 2.61
C HIS A 214 16.79 19.45 2.95
N LEU A 215 17.69 18.83 2.19
CA LEU A 215 18.18 17.48 2.36
C LEU A 215 19.67 17.57 2.62
N GLN A 216 20.14 17.12 3.78
CA GLN A 216 21.54 17.29 4.17
C GLN A 216 22.09 16.02 4.80
N VAL A 217 23.28 15.61 4.37
CA VAL A 217 24.08 14.57 5.00
C VAL A 217 25.33 15.24 5.57
N SER A 218 25.53 15.07 6.88
CA SER A 218 26.70 15.58 7.58
C SER A 218 27.50 14.42 8.14
N THR A 219 28.75 14.30 7.70
CA THR A 219 29.74 13.37 8.25
C THR A 219 30.86 14.16 8.95
N SER A 220 31.81 13.46 9.56
CA SER A 220 32.97 14.10 10.21
C SER A 220 33.87 14.88 9.24
N LEU A 221 33.82 14.58 7.94
CA LEU A 221 34.70 15.16 6.93
C LEU A 221 34.00 16.13 5.99
N VAL A 222 32.75 15.86 5.61
CA VAL A 222 32.03 16.62 4.58
C VAL A 222 30.56 16.76 4.97
N THR A 223 30.01 17.95 4.71
CA THR A 223 28.56 18.20 4.70
C THR A 223 28.13 18.42 3.26
N VAL A 224 27.23 17.58 2.77
CA VAL A 224 26.64 17.69 1.43
C VAL A 224 25.14 17.85 1.58
N GLY A 225 24.58 18.87 0.94
CA GLY A 225 23.15 19.12 0.97
C GLY A 225 22.58 19.51 -0.38
N SER A 226 21.27 19.41 -0.50
CA SER A 226 20.51 19.88 -1.64
C SER A 226 19.26 20.59 -1.13
N GLU A 227 18.91 21.66 -1.82
CA GLU A 227 17.77 22.51 -1.46
C GLU A 227 16.82 22.59 -2.66
N PHE A 228 15.54 22.36 -2.39
CA PHE A 228 14.47 22.63 -3.32
C PHE A 228 13.73 23.87 -2.86
N ARG A 229 13.77 24.92 -3.66
CA ARG A 229 13.13 26.20 -3.35
C ARG A 229 11.77 26.34 -4.02
N LYS A 230 10.95 27.25 -3.50
CA LYS A 230 9.66 27.65 -4.10
C LYS A 230 8.68 26.49 -4.28
N LEU A 231 8.72 25.50 -3.40
CA LEU A 231 7.76 24.41 -3.40
C LEU A 231 6.40 24.91 -2.89
N ARG A 232 5.32 24.27 -3.36
CA ARG A 232 3.97 24.67 -2.97
C ARG A 232 3.70 24.25 -1.52
N VAL A 233 3.50 25.22 -0.63
CA VAL A 233 3.05 24.98 0.74
C VAL A 233 1.54 24.74 0.77
N ILE A 234 1.12 23.61 1.34
CA ILE A 234 -0.27 23.12 1.48
C ILE A 234 -0.81 23.38 2.92
N GLY A 235 0.04 23.78 3.87
CA GLY A 235 -0.34 24.14 5.25
C GLY A 235 -0.13 25.62 5.59
N ASP A 236 0.13 25.91 6.87
CA ASP A 236 0.38 27.26 7.37
C ASP A 236 1.63 27.87 6.71
N ARG A 237 1.46 29.05 6.12
CA ARG A 237 2.52 29.84 5.49
C ARG A 237 2.99 30.95 6.43
N ALA A 238 4.29 31.08 6.62
CA ALA A 238 4.87 32.31 7.12
C ALA A 238 5.03 33.30 5.96
N ASN A 239 4.75 34.58 6.20
CA ASN A 239 5.06 35.63 5.23
C ASN A 239 6.56 35.70 5.03
N ALA A 240 7.02 35.55 3.79
CA ALA A 240 8.43 35.65 3.42
C ALA A 240 9.04 36.94 3.99
N PRO A 241 10.26 36.90 4.57
CA PRO A 241 10.97 38.11 4.94
C PRO A 241 11.16 39.00 3.71
N VAL A 242 11.10 40.31 3.92
CA VAL A 242 10.90 41.40 2.91
C VAL A 242 11.94 41.42 1.76
N GLY A 243 12.99 40.59 1.79
CA GLY A 243 14.07 40.56 0.79
C GLY A 243 13.75 39.84 -0.54
N ASP A 244 12.76 38.94 -0.57
CA ASP A 244 12.50 38.07 -1.75
C ASP A 244 11.27 38.47 -2.58
N GLN A 245 10.66 39.63 -2.29
CA GLN A 245 9.49 40.14 -3.03
C GLN A 245 9.84 40.79 -4.39
N ILE A 246 11.11 40.92 -4.76
CA ILE A 246 11.53 41.81 -5.86
C ILE A 246 11.64 41.11 -7.23
N LEU A 247 11.48 39.79 -7.34
CA LEU A 247 11.53 39.09 -8.63
C LEU A 247 10.30 38.20 -8.81
N THR A 248 9.16 38.88 -9.02
CA THR A 248 7.96 38.28 -9.62
C THR A 248 8.08 38.22 -11.13
#